data_AF-A0A7K5PRP1-F1
#
_entry.id   AF-A0A7K5PRP1-F1
#
_cell.length_a   1.000
_cell.length_b   1.000
_cell.length_c   1.000
_cell.angle_alpha   90.00
_cell.angle_beta   90.00
_cell.angle_gamma   90.00
#
_symmetry.space_group_name_H-M   'P 1'
#
loop_
_entity.id
_entity.type
_entity.pdbx_description
1 polymer ?
#
loop_
_entity_poly.entity_id
_entity_poly.type
_entity_poly.pdbx_seq_one_letter_code
_entity_poly.pdbx_strand_id
1 'polypeptide(L)'
;MGLLTQLVRGLVRGADRVSPFTSKRGSRSHNKGRGAKKLGVLTRNKKFLLVREMVPEFVVPDLTGFKLRPYVSYRAPEGSEPPVTAKQLFDQLVAPRIEKDVKDGTFDPNNLEKYGFEPTQEGKLFQLFPKNYVR
;
A
#
# COMPACT_ATOMS: atom_id res chain seq x y z
N MET A 1 10.31 -43.55 -5.96
CA MET A 1 8.98 -43.71 -6.59
C MET A 1 9.18 -44.09 -8.05
N GLY A 2 8.99 -45.35 -8.42
CA GLY A 2 9.37 -45.90 -9.73
C GLY A 2 8.39 -45.56 -10.86
N LEU A 3 8.85 -45.67 -12.10
CA LEU A 3 8.13 -45.29 -13.34
C LEU A 3 6.78 -46.03 -13.49
N LEU A 4 6.73 -47.32 -13.12
CA LEU A 4 5.50 -48.12 -13.09
C LEU A 4 4.42 -47.54 -12.15
N THR A 5 4.82 -47.07 -10.97
CA THR A 5 3.86 -46.46 -10.03
C THR A 5 3.27 -45.14 -10.52
N GLN A 6 4.00 -44.40 -11.36
CA GLN A 6 3.50 -43.17 -11.98
C GLN A 6 2.52 -43.47 -13.13
N LEU A 7 2.79 -44.49 -13.93
CA LEU A 7 1.90 -44.95 -15.00
C LEU A 7 0.57 -45.48 -14.46
N VAL A 8 0.60 -46.33 -13.43
CA VAL A 8 -0.63 -46.85 -12.79
C VAL A 8 -1.46 -45.72 -12.17
N ARG A 9 -0.81 -44.70 -11.58
CA ARG A 9 -1.52 -43.51 -11.08
C ARG A 9 -2.23 -42.73 -12.18
N GLY A 10 -1.62 -42.59 -13.37
CA GLY A 10 -2.23 -41.88 -14.50
C GLY A 10 -3.43 -42.62 -15.11
N LEU A 11 -3.49 -43.95 -14.95
CA LEU A 11 -4.56 -44.78 -15.50
C LEU A 11 -5.78 -44.89 -14.57
N VAL A 12 -5.55 -44.90 -13.25
CA VAL A 12 -6.61 -45.06 -12.24
C VAL A 12 -7.18 -43.72 -11.75
N ARG A 13 -6.43 -42.61 -11.86
CA ARG A 13 -6.92 -41.27 -11.45
C ARG A 13 -7.22 -40.38 -12.66
N GLY A 14 -8.42 -39.80 -12.66
CA GLY A 14 -8.81 -38.74 -13.59
C GLY A 14 -8.14 -37.39 -13.29
N ALA A 15 -8.50 -36.37 -14.07
CA ALA A 15 -7.97 -35.01 -13.90
C ALA A 15 -8.27 -34.43 -12.50
N ASP A 16 -7.30 -33.70 -11.95
CA ASP A 16 -7.41 -33.06 -10.64
C ASP A 16 -8.39 -31.88 -10.67
N ARG A 17 -9.39 -31.92 -9.76
CA ARG A 17 -10.44 -30.91 -9.59
C ARG A 17 -10.32 -30.10 -8.29
N VAL A 18 -9.42 -30.48 -7.38
CA VAL A 18 -9.31 -29.86 -6.05
C VAL A 18 -8.24 -28.78 -5.99
N SER A 19 -7.20 -28.88 -6.81
CA SER A 19 -6.14 -27.88 -6.80
C SER A 19 -6.50 -26.63 -7.60
N PRO A 20 -6.04 -25.44 -7.16
CA PRO A 20 -6.33 -24.19 -7.85
C PRO A 20 -5.87 -24.22 -9.30
N PHE A 21 -6.72 -23.75 -10.20
CA PHE A 21 -6.37 -23.66 -11.61
C PHE A 21 -5.26 -22.61 -11.83
N THR A 22 -4.25 -22.94 -12.64
CA THR A 22 -3.09 -22.06 -12.85
C THR A 22 -2.76 -21.90 -14.33
N SER A 23 -1.91 -20.92 -14.66
CA SER A 23 -1.45 -20.68 -16.04
C SER A 23 -0.65 -21.82 -16.68
N LYS A 24 -0.23 -22.84 -15.92
CA LYS A 24 0.48 -24.02 -16.44
C LYS A 24 -0.47 -25.17 -16.79
N ARG A 25 -1.77 -24.98 -16.55
CA ARG A 25 -2.83 -25.92 -16.88
C ARG A 25 -3.70 -25.33 -17.98
N GLY A 26 -4.44 -26.19 -18.66
CA GLY A 26 -5.31 -25.79 -19.77
C GLY A 26 -4.58 -25.69 -21.11
N SER A 27 -5.30 -25.20 -22.10
CA SER A 27 -4.82 -25.06 -23.47
C SER A 27 -3.96 -23.81 -23.68
N ARG A 28 -3.38 -23.67 -24.87
CA ARG A 28 -2.52 -22.53 -25.25
C ARG A 28 -3.17 -21.15 -25.05
N SER A 29 -4.48 -21.04 -25.21
CA SER A 29 -5.21 -19.76 -25.04
C SER A 29 -5.53 -19.42 -23.58
N HIS A 30 -5.31 -20.36 -22.66
CA HIS A 30 -5.61 -20.15 -21.24
C HIS A 30 -4.50 -19.33 -20.55
N ASN A 31 -4.59 -18.00 -20.67
CA ASN A 31 -3.62 -17.08 -20.09
C ASN A 31 -4.16 -16.39 -18.83
N LYS A 32 -4.12 -17.12 -17.70
CA LYS A 32 -4.59 -16.63 -16.38
C LYS A 32 -3.65 -15.61 -15.70
N GLY A 33 -2.35 -15.66 -15.99
CA GLY A 33 -1.33 -14.87 -15.27
C GLY A 33 -1.04 -15.36 -13.84
N ARG A 34 -0.28 -14.55 -13.09
CA ARG A 34 0.23 -14.88 -11.72
C ARG A 34 0.13 -13.70 -10.73
N GLY A 35 -0.75 -12.75 -10.97
CA GLY A 35 -0.96 -11.61 -10.08
C GLY A 35 -0.10 -10.38 -10.34
N ALA A 36 0.78 -10.42 -11.34
CA ALA A 36 1.49 -9.23 -11.83
C ALA A 36 0.48 -8.15 -12.26
N LYS A 37 0.66 -6.92 -11.76
CA LYS A 37 -0.15 -5.76 -12.14
C LYS A 37 0.24 -5.30 -13.55
N LYS A 38 -0.72 -4.75 -14.29
CA LYS A 38 -0.49 -4.27 -15.66
C LYS A 38 0.29 -2.95 -15.60
N LEU A 39 1.32 -2.83 -16.45
CA LEU A 39 2.15 -1.62 -16.60
C LEU A 39 1.83 -0.83 -17.88
N GLY A 40 0.73 -1.19 -18.56
CA GLY A 40 0.40 -0.65 -19.86
C GLY A 40 -0.71 -1.45 -20.55
N VAL A 41 -0.87 -1.21 -21.85
CA VAL A 41 -1.99 -1.73 -22.65
C VAL A 41 -1.51 -2.37 -23.95
N LEU A 42 -2.28 -3.34 -24.44
CA LEU A 42 -2.06 -3.91 -25.77
C LEU A 42 -2.77 -3.05 -26.82
N THR A 43 -2.04 -2.67 -27.85
CA THR A 43 -2.60 -1.97 -29.02
C THR A 43 -3.39 -2.93 -29.93
N ARG A 44 -4.14 -2.38 -30.89
CA ARG A 44 -4.90 -3.17 -31.89
C ARG A 44 -4.02 -4.19 -32.64
N ASN A 45 -2.74 -3.86 -32.83
CA ASN A 45 -1.77 -4.71 -33.52
C ASN A 45 -1.08 -5.73 -32.58
N LYS A 46 -1.61 -5.95 -31.37
CA LYS A 46 -1.06 -6.82 -30.33
C LYS A 46 0.36 -6.43 -29.85
N LYS A 47 0.83 -5.23 -30.19
CA LYS A 47 2.06 -4.66 -29.60
C LYS A 47 1.75 -4.10 -28.23
N PHE A 48 2.59 -4.40 -27.25
CA PHE A 48 2.48 -3.86 -25.89
C PHE A 48 3.03 -2.43 -25.85
N LEU A 49 2.22 -1.51 -25.32
CA LEU A 49 2.60 -0.13 -25.06
C LEU A 49 2.73 0.05 -23.55
N LEU A 50 3.96 0.32 -23.12
CA LEU A 50 4.29 0.62 -21.73
C LEU A 50 3.91 2.07 -21.41
N VAL A 51 3.16 2.27 -20.32
CA VAL A 51 2.76 3.59 -19.83
C VAL A 51 3.64 3.92 -18.63
N ARG A 52 4.48 4.95 -18.73
CA ARG A 52 5.50 5.25 -17.71
C ARG A 52 4.88 5.56 -16.36
N GLU A 53 3.75 6.24 -16.35
CA GLU A 53 2.99 6.64 -15.18
C GLU A 53 2.37 5.45 -14.42
N MET A 54 2.24 4.28 -15.07
CA MET A 54 1.82 3.04 -14.42
C MET A 54 2.98 2.23 -13.83
N VAL A 55 4.23 2.60 -14.15
CA VAL A 55 5.41 1.95 -13.61
C VAL A 55 5.71 2.54 -12.24
N PRO A 56 5.75 1.73 -11.17
CA PRO A 56 6.05 2.23 -9.83
C PRO A 56 7.51 2.69 -9.75
N GLU A 57 7.71 3.88 -9.21
CA GLU A 57 9.04 4.43 -8.92
C GLU A 57 9.38 4.22 -7.44
N PHE A 58 10.59 3.74 -7.16
CA PHE A 58 11.08 3.58 -5.80
C PHE A 58 11.74 4.88 -5.33
N VAL A 59 11.12 5.56 -4.37
CA VAL A 59 11.68 6.77 -3.75
C VAL A 59 12.65 6.35 -2.65
N VAL A 60 13.95 6.32 -2.97
CA VAL A 60 15.02 5.90 -2.05
C VAL A 60 15.75 7.13 -1.48
N PRO A 61 15.74 7.36 -0.16
CA PRO A 61 16.47 8.47 0.46
C PRO A 61 17.98 8.18 0.55
N ASP A 62 18.79 9.24 0.67
CA ASP A 62 20.20 9.09 1.02
C ASP A 62 20.35 8.71 2.50
N LEU A 63 21.19 7.71 2.77
CA LEU A 63 21.44 7.16 4.11
C LEU A 63 22.85 7.48 4.62
N THR A 64 23.58 8.38 3.97
CA THR A 64 24.89 8.83 4.46
C THR A 64 24.76 9.45 5.86
N GLY A 65 25.53 8.94 6.83
CA GLY A 65 25.49 9.41 8.23
C GLY A 65 24.25 9.01 9.03
N PHE A 66 23.41 8.08 8.54
CA PHE A 66 22.19 7.68 9.26
C PHE A 66 22.50 6.91 10.55
N LYS A 67 21.96 7.39 11.68
CA LYS A 67 22.28 6.86 13.03
C LYS A 67 21.52 5.59 13.40
N LEU A 68 20.29 5.44 12.90
CA LEU A 68 19.44 4.31 13.25
C LEU A 68 19.94 3.04 12.57
N ARG A 69 19.84 1.91 13.29
CA ARG A 69 20.28 0.59 12.82
C ARG A 69 19.10 -0.39 12.82
N PRO A 70 19.18 -1.49 12.04
CA PRO A 70 18.11 -2.50 12.00
C PRO A 70 17.81 -3.19 13.34
N TYR A 71 18.75 -3.12 14.29
CA TYR A 71 18.64 -3.72 15.61
C TYR A 71 18.92 -2.70 16.71
N VAL A 72 18.23 -2.87 17.84
CA VAL A 72 18.36 -2.05 19.04
C VAL A 72 19.04 -2.87 20.14
N SER A 73 19.79 -2.20 21.02
CA SER A 73 20.45 -2.82 22.17
C SER A 73 19.44 -3.26 23.23
N TYR A 74 19.67 -4.42 23.86
CA TYR A 74 18.90 -4.89 25.02
C TYR A 74 18.99 -4.00 26.26
N ARG A 75 19.91 -3.03 26.27
CA ARG A 75 20.03 -2.04 27.35
C ARG A 75 18.95 -0.96 27.30
N ALA A 76 18.15 -0.90 26.23
CA ALA A 76 17.04 0.05 26.14
C ALA A 76 15.95 -0.29 27.17
N PRO A 77 15.35 0.71 27.83
CA PRO A 77 14.22 0.48 28.72
C PRO A 77 13.01 -0.05 27.94
N GLU A 78 12.11 -0.73 28.65
CA GLU A 78 10.86 -1.21 28.08
C GLU A 78 9.95 -0.03 27.69
N GLY A 79 9.36 -0.10 26.49
CA GLY A 79 8.48 0.94 25.98
C GLY A 79 7.10 0.87 26.64
N SER A 80 6.65 1.95 27.26
CA SER A 80 5.35 2.05 27.93
C SER A 80 4.33 2.91 27.16
N GLU A 81 4.62 3.24 25.89
CA GLU A 81 3.85 4.25 25.16
C GLU A 81 2.47 3.70 24.74
N PRO A 82 1.38 4.46 24.98
CA PRO A 82 0.05 4.08 24.53
C PRO A 82 -0.08 4.22 23.00
N PRO A 83 -1.05 3.54 22.37
CA PRO A 83 -1.31 3.70 20.94
C PRO A 83 -1.75 5.12 20.62
N VAL A 84 -1.23 5.67 19.51
CA VAL A 84 -1.55 7.03 19.06
C VAL A 84 -3.01 7.14 18.64
N THR A 85 -3.72 8.14 19.18
CA THR A 85 -5.13 8.43 18.86
C THR A 85 -5.29 9.78 18.18
N ALA A 86 -6.37 9.95 17.41
CA ALA A 86 -6.69 11.23 16.74
C ALA A 86 -6.82 12.39 17.73
N LYS A 87 -7.40 12.14 18.91
CA LYS A 87 -7.50 13.12 19.99
C LYS A 87 -6.12 13.54 20.50
N GLN A 88 -5.24 12.59 20.79
CA GLN A 88 -3.87 12.91 21.25
C GLN A 88 -3.11 13.75 20.21
N LEU A 89 -3.24 13.44 18.91
CA LEU A 89 -2.61 14.24 17.85
C LEU A 89 -3.20 15.66 17.77
N PHE A 90 -4.52 15.79 17.89
CA PHE A 90 -5.19 17.09 17.92
C PHE A 90 -4.73 17.93 19.13
N ASP A 91 -4.73 17.34 20.31
CA ASP A 91 -4.35 17.99 21.57
C ASP A 91 -2.88 18.44 21.55
N GLN A 92 -1.99 17.67 20.90
CA GLN A 92 -0.57 18.01 20.81
C GLN A 92 -0.24 19.09 19.77
N LEU A 93 -0.90 19.06 18.61
CA LEU A 93 -0.51 19.90 17.47
C LEU A 93 -1.42 21.11 17.24
N VAL A 94 -2.74 20.91 17.32
CA VAL A 94 -3.74 21.89 16.88
C VAL A 94 -4.30 22.68 18.06
N ALA A 95 -4.62 22.00 19.18
CA ALA A 95 -5.22 22.64 20.35
C ALA A 95 -4.42 23.85 20.88
N PRO A 96 -3.08 23.81 20.99
CA PRO A 96 -2.32 24.96 21.49
C PRO A 96 -2.38 26.19 20.59
N ARG A 97 -2.70 26.02 19.30
CA ARG A 97 -2.89 27.13 18.35
C ARG A 97 -4.27 27.75 18.51
N ILE A 98 -5.30 26.92 18.62
CA ILE A 98 -6.68 27.37 18.83
C ILE A 98 -6.80 28.09 20.16
N GLU A 99 -6.22 27.55 21.24
CA GLU A 99 -6.26 28.19 22.57
C GLU A 99 -5.64 29.58 22.59
N LYS A 100 -4.56 29.81 21.83
CA LYS A 100 -3.94 31.13 21.70
C LYS A 100 -4.89 32.12 21.03
N ASP A 101 -5.41 31.77 19.85
CA ASP A 101 -6.30 32.65 19.09
C ASP A 101 -7.63 32.90 19.83
N VAL A 102 -8.11 31.96 20.65
CA VAL A 102 -9.27 32.15 21.53
C VAL A 102 -8.96 33.13 22.65
N LYS A 103 -7.80 33.02 23.30
CA LYS A 103 -7.36 33.96 24.34
C LYS A 103 -7.14 35.36 23.79
N ASP A 104 -6.63 35.46 22.56
CA ASP A 104 -6.39 36.73 21.86
C ASP A 104 -7.67 37.32 21.25
N GLY A 105 -8.80 36.61 21.31
CA GLY A 105 -10.09 37.07 20.80
C GLY A 105 -10.20 37.09 19.26
N THR A 106 -9.24 36.49 18.56
CA THR A 106 -9.16 36.45 17.09
C THR A 106 -9.68 35.14 16.48
N PHE A 107 -10.28 34.28 17.30
CA PHE A 107 -10.80 32.99 16.84
C PHE A 107 -12.09 33.15 16.01
N ASP A 108 -12.10 32.57 14.81
CA ASP A 108 -13.27 32.52 13.92
C ASP A 108 -13.60 31.06 13.56
N PRO A 109 -14.80 30.56 13.90
CA PRO A 109 -15.25 29.22 13.54
C PRO A 109 -15.32 28.92 12.03
N ASN A 110 -15.43 29.94 11.18
CA ASN A 110 -15.52 29.74 9.73
C ASN A 110 -14.15 29.55 9.08
N ASN A 111 -13.07 29.94 9.75
CA ASN A 111 -11.71 29.91 9.22
C ASN A 111 -10.88 28.75 9.77
N LEU A 112 -11.42 27.53 9.72
CA LEU A 112 -10.73 26.33 10.22
C LEU A 112 -9.57 25.87 9.32
N GLU A 113 -9.59 26.27 8.05
CA GLU A 113 -8.51 25.97 7.09
C GLU A 113 -7.16 26.55 7.55
N LYS A 114 -7.18 27.69 8.25
CA LYS A 114 -6.00 28.28 8.92
C LYS A 114 -5.30 27.28 9.85
N TYR A 115 -6.06 26.40 10.49
CA TYR A 115 -5.54 25.39 11.42
C TYR A 115 -5.24 24.04 10.75
N GLY A 116 -5.40 23.96 9.42
CA GLY A 116 -5.14 22.76 8.63
C GLY A 116 -6.35 21.84 8.46
N PHE A 117 -7.57 22.30 8.80
CA PHE A 117 -8.77 21.54 8.47
C PHE A 117 -9.01 21.58 6.96
N GLU A 118 -9.31 20.41 6.40
CA GLU A 118 -9.53 20.22 4.98
C GLU A 118 -10.97 19.71 4.76
N PRO A 119 -11.92 20.58 4.38
CA PRO A 119 -13.33 20.19 4.30
C PRO A 119 -13.60 19.15 3.20
N THR A 120 -12.89 19.25 2.08
CA THR A 120 -13.02 18.33 0.95
C THR A 120 -11.66 17.73 0.56
N GLN A 121 -11.69 16.49 0.07
CA GLN A 121 -10.50 15.79 -0.44
C GLN A 121 -10.35 15.90 -1.96
N GLU A 122 -11.33 16.50 -2.63
CA GLU A 122 -11.31 16.73 -4.07
C GLU A 122 -10.20 17.73 -4.45
N GLY A 123 -9.60 17.54 -5.62
CA GLY A 123 -8.49 18.38 -6.10
C GLY A 123 -7.12 18.12 -5.43
N LYS A 124 -7.06 17.27 -4.41
CA LYS A 124 -5.79 16.89 -3.77
C LYS A 124 -5.06 15.80 -4.53
N LEU A 125 -3.73 15.95 -4.62
CA LEU A 125 -2.86 14.93 -5.19
C LEU A 125 -2.90 13.64 -4.38
N PHE A 126 -2.81 13.75 -3.05
CA PHE A 126 -2.89 12.64 -2.11
C PHE A 126 -4.21 12.71 -1.34
N GLN A 127 -5.16 11.87 -1.73
CA GLN A 127 -6.48 11.81 -1.11
C GLN A 127 -6.47 10.84 0.06
N LEU A 128 -7.04 11.24 1.20
CA LEU A 128 -7.17 10.37 2.36
C LEU A 128 -8.30 9.34 2.17
N PHE A 129 -9.43 9.77 1.61
CA PHE A 129 -10.58 8.90 1.33
C PHE A 129 -11.35 9.36 0.06
N PRO A 130 -11.54 8.49 -0.95
CA PRO A 130 -10.93 7.16 -1.09
C PRO A 130 -9.42 7.30 -1.31
N LYS A 131 -8.64 6.44 -0.64
CA LYS A 131 -7.17 6.50 -0.70
C LYS A 131 -6.66 6.22 -2.12
N ASN A 132 -5.84 7.13 -2.66
CA ASN A 132 -5.32 7.05 -4.04
C ASN A 132 -3.80 6.80 -4.16
N TYR A 133 -3.08 6.67 -3.05
CA TYR A 133 -1.63 6.47 -3.02
C TYR A 133 -1.22 5.10 -2.46
N VAL A 134 -0.02 4.64 -2.81
CA VAL A 134 0.56 3.36 -2.36
C VAL A 134 1.31 3.55 -1.04
N ARG A 135 1.54 2.47 -0.28
CA ARG A 135 2.40 2.47 0.92
C ARG A 135 3.87 2.33 0.56
#